data_AF-A0A803M5I1-F1
#
_entry.id   AF-A0A803M5I1-F1
#
_cell.length_a   1.000
_cell.length_b   1.000
_cell.length_c   1.000
_cell.angle_alpha   90.00
_cell.angle_beta   90.00
_cell.angle_gamma   90.00
#
_symmetry.space_group_name_H-M   'P 1'
#
loop_
_entity.id
_entity.type
_entity.pdbx_description
1 polymer ?
#
loop_
_entity_poly.entity_id
_entity_poly.type
_entity_poly.pdbx_seq_one_letter_code
_entity_poly.pdbx_strand_id
1 'polypeptide(L)'
;RWRCGIGRNADNVKSDDEDGFMDEDERRDWRKKIWDVIDKYPNVQEELDPEEKRRKMEKLLAEYPLVVEEEDPDWPEDAEGREWEEMVFKDISPLIFLVHNRYKRPKENELCRDELERAVNIIWNCRLPSPRCVAIDAVVDWDLVSALKVSNFPELIFTKSGKILYREKAIRPADELSKIMAYFYYGAAKPPFFNNMENFDEAVPSAPISIES
;
A
#
# COMPACT_ATOMS: atom_id res chain seq x y z
N ARG A 1 -53.66 -10.05 -44.44
CA ARG A 1 -53.13 -10.48 -43.12
C ARG A 1 -51.63 -10.71 -43.25
N TRP A 2 -50.86 -9.62 -43.27
CA TRP A 2 -49.41 -9.56 -43.47
C TRP A 2 -48.88 -8.21 -42.91
N ARG A 3 -47.62 -8.23 -42.42
CA ARG A 3 -46.63 -7.14 -42.18
C ARG A 3 -46.36 -6.53 -40.78
N CYS A 4 -45.06 -6.64 -40.42
CA CYS A 4 -44.04 -5.63 -40.02
C CYS A 4 -44.01 -4.88 -38.66
N GLY A 5 -42.77 -4.73 -38.15
CA GLY A 5 -42.23 -3.60 -37.35
C GLY A 5 -41.00 -4.03 -36.54
N ILE A 6 -39.75 -4.00 -37.05
CA ILE A 6 -38.77 -2.89 -37.05
C ILE A 6 -38.98 -1.83 -35.95
N GLY A 7 -38.03 -1.74 -35.00
CA GLY A 7 -37.91 -0.64 -34.04
C GLY A 7 -36.72 -0.79 -33.08
N ARG A 8 -35.61 -0.11 -33.43
CA ARG A 8 -34.47 0.37 -32.59
C ARG A 8 -34.90 0.78 -31.17
N ASN A 9 -34.15 0.73 -30.07
CA ASN A 9 -32.72 0.81 -29.76
C ASN A 9 -32.45 -0.07 -28.52
N ALA A 10 -31.41 -0.91 -28.57
CA ALA A 10 -30.71 -1.30 -27.35
C ALA A 10 -29.62 -0.26 -27.17
N ASP A 11 -29.85 0.69 -26.26
CA ASP A 11 -28.81 1.58 -25.80
C ASP A 11 -27.75 0.70 -25.13
N ASN A 12 -26.67 0.51 -25.87
CA ASN A 12 -25.43 -0.07 -25.43
C ASN A 12 -24.83 0.88 -24.39
N VAL A 13 -25.25 0.75 -23.13
CA VAL A 13 -24.47 1.26 -22.01
C VAL A 13 -23.28 0.31 -21.88
N LYS A 14 -22.21 0.63 -22.59
CA LYS A 14 -20.88 0.14 -22.23
C LYS A 14 -20.56 0.77 -20.88
N SER A 15 -20.62 -0.04 -19.83
CA SER A 15 -19.93 0.25 -18.59
C SER A 15 -18.43 0.13 -18.90
N ASP A 16 -17.79 1.26 -19.20
CA ASP A 16 -16.35 1.39 -19.40
C ASP A 16 -15.63 1.31 -18.03
N ASP A 17 -15.79 0.18 -17.33
CA ASP A 17 -15.06 -0.15 -16.09
C ASP A 17 -14.21 -1.41 -16.29
N GLU A 18 -13.64 -1.60 -17.49
CA GLU A 18 -12.61 -2.61 -17.73
C GLU A 18 -11.25 -2.09 -17.25
N ASP A 19 -11.09 -2.23 -15.93
CA ASP A 19 -9.86 -2.47 -15.19
C ASP A 19 -8.56 -2.40 -16.03
N GLY A 20 -7.79 -1.33 -15.87
CA GLY A 20 -6.53 -1.06 -16.59
C GLY A 20 -5.37 -2.01 -16.23
N PHE A 21 -5.59 -3.32 -16.20
CA PHE A 21 -4.53 -4.31 -16.15
C PHE A 21 -3.95 -4.42 -17.56
N MET A 22 -2.82 -3.74 -17.79
CA MET A 22 -1.99 -4.02 -18.97
C MET A 22 -1.70 -5.52 -18.97
N ASP A 23 -2.11 -6.20 -20.03
CA ASP A 23 -2.05 -7.67 -20.07
C ASP A 23 -0.57 -8.16 -20.11
N GLU A 24 -0.36 -9.45 -19.86
CA GLU A 24 1.02 -9.99 -19.82
C GLU A 24 1.76 -9.89 -21.16
N ASP A 25 1.04 -9.77 -22.28
CA ASP A 25 1.59 -9.68 -23.61
C ASP A 25 1.97 -8.22 -23.93
N GLU A 26 1.13 -7.25 -23.59
CA GLU A 26 1.39 -5.82 -23.59
C GLU A 26 2.59 -5.48 -22.70
N ARG A 27 2.69 -6.11 -21.51
CA ARG A 27 3.83 -5.92 -20.61
C ARG A 27 5.11 -6.54 -21.18
N ARG A 28 5.01 -7.65 -21.91
CA ARG A 28 6.14 -8.25 -22.65
C ARG A 28 6.58 -7.36 -23.81
N ASP A 29 5.63 -6.79 -24.54
CA ASP A 29 5.92 -5.85 -25.62
C ASP A 29 6.54 -4.55 -25.10
N TRP A 30 6.07 -4.04 -23.97
CA TRP A 30 6.69 -2.91 -23.28
C TRP A 30 8.13 -3.22 -22.85
N ARG A 31 8.38 -4.41 -22.29
CA ARG A 31 9.74 -4.85 -21.93
C ARG A 31 10.64 -4.99 -23.15
N LYS A 32 10.11 -5.53 -24.25
CA LYS A 32 10.83 -5.67 -25.51
C LYS A 32 11.16 -4.30 -26.10
N LYS A 33 10.24 -3.34 -26.04
CA LYS A 33 10.43 -1.97 -26.50
C LYS A 33 11.48 -1.22 -25.68
N ILE A 34 11.52 -1.42 -24.36
CA ILE A 34 12.60 -0.89 -23.50
C ILE A 34 13.95 -1.49 -23.89
N TRP A 35 14.00 -2.82 -24.09
CA TRP A 35 15.22 -3.49 -24.53
C TRP A 35 15.71 -2.99 -25.88
N ASP A 36 14.80 -2.82 -26.85
CA ASP A 36 15.12 -2.23 -28.16
C ASP A 36 15.64 -0.79 -28.05
N VAL A 37 15.16 -0.01 -27.08
CA VAL A 37 15.67 1.35 -26.83
C VAL A 37 17.07 1.30 -26.24
N ILE A 38 17.32 0.45 -25.26
CA ILE A 38 18.65 0.28 -24.64
C ILE A 38 19.67 -0.20 -25.69
N ASP A 39 19.28 -1.17 -26.53
CA ASP A 39 20.15 -1.74 -27.56
C ASP A 39 20.37 -0.81 -28.76
N LYS A 40 19.43 0.12 -29.04
CA LYS A 40 19.61 1.20 -30.03
C LYS A 40 20.54 2.31 -29.55
N TYR A 41 20.69 2.48 -28.24
CA TYR A 41 21.58 3.48 -27.64
C TYR A 41 22.61 2.82 -26.71
N PRO A 42 23.46 1.91 -27.22
CA PRO A 42 24.43 1.17 -26.40
C PRO A 42 25.58 2.06 -25.91
N ASN A 43 25.62 3.31 -26.36
CA ASN A 43 26.71 4.26 -26.15
C ASN A 43 26.17 5.62 -25.68
N VAL A 44 25.34 5.63 -24.63
CA VAL A 44 25.29 6.81 -23.75
C VAL A 44 26.60 6.82 -22.95
N GLN A 45 27.70 7.14 -23.63
CA GLN A 45 28.93 7.50 -22.95
C GLN A 45 28.66 8.81 -22.25
N GLU A 46 28.51 8.75 -20.93
CA GLU A 46 28.33 9.92 -20.10
C GLU A 46 29.68 10.65 -19.92
N GLU A 47 30.36 10.96 -21.02
CA GLU A 47 31.49 11.90 -21.07
C GLU A 47 30.94 13.33 -21.08
N LEU A 48 30.35 13.74 -19.96
CA LEU A 48 30.21 15.16 -19.67
C LEU A 48 31.28 15.50 -18.63
N ASP A 49 32.13 16.46 -18.97
CA ASP A 49 33.10 17.08 -18.06
C ASP A 49 32.41 17.38 -16.72
N PRO A 50 33.02 17.06 -15.55
CA PRO A 50 32.35 17.20 -14.25
C PRO A 50 31.75 18.60 -14.01
N GLU A 51 32.35 19.62 -14.62
CA GLU A 51 31.89 21.02 -14.60
C GLU A 51 30.54 21.20 -15.32
N GLU A 52 30.35 20.55 -16.48
CA GLU A 52 29.09 20.61 -17.24
C GLU A 52 27.98 19.80 -16.57
N LYS A 53 28.30 18.65 -15.96
CA LYS A 53 27.35 17.89 -15.14
C LYS A 53 26.86 18.75 -13.98
N ARG A 54 27.77 19.43 -13.29
CA ARG A 54 27.43 20.38 -12.21
C ARG A 54 26.53 21.50 -12.71
N ARG A 55 26.86 22.13 -13.84
CA ARG A 55 26.07 23.25 -14.38
C ARG A 55 24.69 22.81 -14.85
N LYS A 56 24.56 21.61 -15.43
CA LYS A 56 23.25 21.04 -15.81
C LYS A 56 22.44 20.66 -14.58
N MET A 57 23.06 20.10 -13.56
CA MET A 57 22.41 19.80 -12.29
C MET A 57 21.91 21.08 -11.62
N GLU A 58 22.74 22.12 -11.58
CA GLU A 58 22.38 23.43 -11.02
C GLU A 58 21.25 24.09 -11.82
N LYS A 59 21.29 23.98 -13.16
CA LYS A 59 20.20 24.44 -14.02
C LYS A 59 18.90 23.68 -13.74
N LEU A 60 18.96 22.35 -13.59
CA LEU A 60 17.79 21.52 -13.27
C LEU A 60 17.20 21.85 -11.91
N LEU A 61 18.04 22.06 -10.89
CA LEU A 61 17.59 22.48 -9.55
C LEU A 61 16.94 23.87 -9.57
N ALA A 62 17.37 24.76 -10.46
CA ALA A 62 16.78 26.08 -10.63
C ALA A 62 15.50 26.08 -11.49
N GLU A 63 15.40 25.17 -12.47
CA GLU A 63 14.25 25.03 -13.36
C GLU A 63 13.12 24.20 -12.72
N TYR A 64 13.48 23.23 -11.88
CA TYR A 64 12.62 22.47 -10.99
C TYR A 64 12.98 22.79 -9.54
N PRO A 65 12.76 24.04 -9.08
CA PRO A 65 12.95 24.36 -7.68
C PRO A 65 12.09 23.39 -6.88
N LEU A 66 12.67 22.75 -5.86
CA LEU A 66 11.96 21.84 -4.97
C LEU A 66 10.86 22.65 -4.28
N VAL A 67 9.66 22.63 -4.86
CA VAL A 67 8.46 23.12 -4.23
C VAL A 67 8.08 22.01 -3.25
N VAL A 68 8.56 22.14 -2.01
CA VAL A 68 7.87 21.52 -0.89
C VAL A 68 6.59 22.34 -0.76
N GLU A 69 5.53 21.95 -1.47
CA GLU A 69 4.21 22.42 -1.10
C GLU A 69 4.00 21.93 0.33
N GLU A 70 3.87 22.88 1.26
CA GLU A 70 3.64 22.58 2.66
C GLU A 70 2.33 21.78 2.79
N GLU A 71 2.39 20.72 3.58
CA GLU A 71 1.45 19.60 3.70
C GLU A 71 1.59 18.53 2.60
N ASP A 72 2.71 17.82 2.64
CA ASP A 72 2.69 16.40 2.30
C ASP A 72 1.50 15.76 3.04
N PRO A 73 0.57 15.08 2.34
CA PRO A 73 -0.56 14.43 2.99
C PRO A 73 -0.01 13.48 4.05
N ASP A 74 -0.43 13.66 5.31
CA ASP A 74 0.03 12.96 6.51
C ASP A 74 0.21 11.46 6.22
N TRP A 75 1.40 11.11 5.77
CA TRP A 75 1.71 9.77 5.28
C TRP A 75 1.90 8.95 6.55
N PRO A 76 1.24 7.78 6.72
CA PRO A 76 1.57 6.87 7.81
C PRO A 76 3.09 6.72 7.87
N GLU A 77 3.68 7.06 9.03
CA GLU A 77 5.13 7.02 9.25
C GLU A 77 5.66 5.68 8.74
N ASP A 78 6.56 5.74 7.76
CA ASP A 78 7.28 4.56 7.28
C ASP A 78 8.15 4.09 8.46
N ALA A 79 7.81 2.93 9.03
CA ALA A 79 8.54 2.42 10.18
C ALA A 79 9.90 1.89 9.76
N GLU A 80 10.97 2.65 10.01
CA GLU A 80 12.31 2.09 9.96
C GLU A 80 12.49 1.06 11.09
N GLY A 81 13.21 -0.04 10.85
CA GLY A 81 13.32 -1.18 11.78
C GLY A 81 13.75 -0.87 13.24
N ARG A 82 14.31 0.31 13.53
CA ARG A 82 14.57 0.77 14.92
C ARG A 82 13.32 1.31 15.62
N GLU A 83 12.45 1.97 14.88
CA GLU A 83 11.19 2.51 15.40
C GLU A 83 10.17 1.39 15.66
N TRP A 84 10.30 0.26 14.96
CA TRP A 84 9.45 -0.92 15.15
C TRP A 84 9.38 -1.39 16.62
N GLU A 85 10.52 -1.60 17.28
CA GLU A 85 10.52 -2.12 18.65
C GLU A 85 9.93 -1.09 19.64
N GLU A 86 10.21 0.19 19.40
CA GLU A 86 9.66 1.29 20.20
C GLU A 86 8.13 1.38 20.03
N MET A 87 7.64 1.36 18.80
CA MET A 87 6.21 1.45 18.48
C MET A 87 5.40 0.25 18.96
N VAL A 88 5.97 -0.96 18.88
CA VAL A 88 5.26 -2.21 19.22
C VAL A 88 5.28 -2.50 20.72
N PHE A 89 6.41 -2.24 21.40
CA PHE A 89 6.62 -2.70 22.78
C PHE A 89 6.57 -1.59 23.84
N LYS A 90 6.79 -0.31 23.49
CA LYS A 90 6.68 0.79 24.45
C LYS A 90 5.29 1.43 24.48
N ASP A 91 4.59 1.46 23.35
CA ASP A 91 3.24 2.01 23.26
C ASP A 91 2.15 0.94 23.44
N ILE A 92 1.24 1.19 24.38
CA ILE A 92 0.05 0.34 24.62
C ILE A 92 -1.05 0.65 23.58
N SER A 93 -0.82 1.64 22.71
CA SER A 93 -1.75 2.14 21.72
C SER A 93 -2.05 1.10 20.63
N PRO A 94 -3.28 1.06 20.11
CA PRO A 94 -3.65 0.16 19.02
C PRO A 94 -2.89 0.51 17.74
N LEU A 95 -2.21 -0.48 17.16
CA LEU A 95 -1.30 -0.31 16.04
C LEU A 95 -1.64 -1.29 14.91
N ILE A 96 -1.79 -0.77 13.70
CA ILE A 96 -2.13 -1.54 12.51
C ILE A 96 -0.97 -1.44 11.53
N PHE A 97 -0.49 -2.58 11.05
CA PHE A 97 0.53 -2.65 10.02
C PHE A 97 -0.08 -2.97 8.66
N LEU A 98 0.22 -2.14 7.66
CA LEU A 98 -0.03 -2.41 6.25
C LEU A 98 1.27 -2.89 5.62
N VAL A 99 1.39 -4.20 5.43
CA VAL A 99 2.55 -4.77 4.73
C VAL A 99 2.24 -4.77 3.24
N HIS A 100 2.93 -3.93 2.49
CA HIS A 100 2.79 -3.82 1.05
C HIS A 100 4.08 -4.22 0.33
N ASN A 101 3.99 -4.45 -0.97
CA ASN A 101 5.15 -4.76 -1.78
C ASN A 101 5.11 -3.95 -3.08
N ARG A 102 6.07 -3.05 -3.27
CA ARG A 102 6.11 -2.11 -4.40
C ARG A 102 5.97 -2.77 -5.78
N TYR A 103 6.42 -4.02 -5.93
CA TYR A 103 6.41 -4.72 -7.21
C TYR A 103 5.29 -5.75 -7.36
N LYS A 104 4.60 -6.11 -6.27
CA LYS A 104 3.49 -7.08 -6.30
C LYS A 104 2.17 -6.37 -6.07
N ARG A 105 1.26 -6.52 -7.04
CA ARG A 105 -0.14 -6.05 -6.99
C ARG A 105 -0.25 -4.55 -6.59
N PRO A 106 0.41 -3.64 -7.34
CA PRO A 106 0.49 -2.22 -6.97
C PRO A 106 -0.89 -1.55 -6.83
N LYS A 107 -1.82 -1.80 -7.75
CA LYS A 107 -3.21 -1.30 -7.68
C LYS A 107 -3.92 -1.71 -6.38
N GLU A 108 -3.68 -2.94 -5.94
CA GLU A 108 -4.31 -3.48 -4.74
C GLU A 108 -3.69 -2.91 -3.46
N ASN A 109 -2.39 -2.62 -3.49
CA ASN A 109 -1.72 -1.93 -2.39
C ASN A 109 -2.28 -0.52 -2.20
N GLU A 110 -2.44 0.23 -3.30
CA GLU A 110 -3.07 1.57 -3.29
C GLU A 110 -4.51 1.48 -2.79
N LEU A 111 -5.31 0.57 -3.34
CA LEU A 111 -6.70 0.40 -2.91
C LEU A 111 -6.81 0.04 -1.42
N CYS A 112 -5.98 -0.89 -0.94
CA CYS A 112 -5.98 -1.29 0.47
C CYS A 112 -5.59 -0.11 1.39
N ARG A 113 -4.64 0.72 0.96
CA ARG A 113 -4.23 1.93 1.66
C ARG A 113 -5.37 2.95 1.74
N ASP A 114 -6.03 3.23 0.62
CA ASP A 114 -7.14 4.19 0.55
C ASP A 114 -8.33 3.73 1.42
N GLU A 115 -8.64 2.43 1.43
CA GLU A 115 -9.68 1.85 2.29
C GLU A 115 -9.30 1.94 3.77
N LEU A 116 -8.02 1.73 4.12
CA LEU A 116 -7.53 1.86 5.49
C LEU A 116 -7.63 3.30 5.99
N GLU A 117 -7.21 4.27 5.19
CA GLU A 117 -7.30 5.69 5.50
C GLU A 117 -8.76 6.14 5.68
N ARG A 118 -9.65 5.69 4.77
CA ARG A 118 -11.09 5.93 4.93
C ARG A 118 -11.65 5.30 6.21
N ALA A 119 -11.21 4.10 6.59
CA ALA A 119 -11.64 3.45 7.82
C ALA A 119 -11.21 4.23 9.06
N VAL A 120 -9.97 4.72 9.07
CA VAL A 120 -9.43 5.61 10.10
C VAL A 120 -10.27 6.89 10.20
N ASN A 121 -10.59 7.52 9.08
CA ASN A 121 -11.42 8.72 9.05
C ASN A 121 -12.84 8.44 9.60
N ILE A 122 -13.44 7.27 9.32
CA ILE A 122 -14.72 6.86 9.91
C ILE A 122 -14.62 6.81 11.45
N ILE A 123 -13.53 6.25 12.01
CA ILE A 123 -13.31 6.19 13.46
C ILE A 123 -13.15 7.58 14.06
N TRP A 124 -12.38 8.45 13.39
CA TRP A 124 -12.21 9.84 13.79
C TRP A 124 -13.55 10.59 13.83
N ASN A 125 -14.39 10.39 12.81
CA ASN A 125 -15.74 10.95 12.76
C ASN A 125 -16.65 10.40 13.87
N CYS A 126 -16.42 9.16 14.31
CA CYS A 126 -17.08 8.57 15.48
C CYS A 126 -16.58 9.13 16.84
N ARG A 127 -15.67 10.12 16.85
CA ARG A 127 -15.06 10.71 18.06
C ARG A 127 -14.26 9.71 18.91
N LEU A 128 -13.78 8.64 18.29
CA LEU A 128 -12.89 7.68 18.92
C LEU A 128 -11.44 8.03 18.57
N PRO A 129 -10.47 7.79 19.48
CA PRO A 129 -9.07 8.05 19.18
C PRO A 129 -8.60 7.09 18.11
N SER A 130 -8.23 7.59 16.93
CA SER A 130 -7.82 6.76 15.80
C SER A 130 -6.67 5.82 16.16
N PRO A 131 -6.66 4.55 15.68
CA PRO A 131 -5.48 3.71 15.81
C PRO A 131 -4.33 4.29 14.95
N ARG A 132 -3.10 4.01 15.37
CA ARG A 132 -1.94 4.33 14.54
C ARG A 132 -1.82 3.30 13.41
N CYS A 133 -1.58 3.78 12.20
CA CYS A 133 -1.38 2.95 11.02
C CYS A 133 0.04 3.17 10.51
N VAL A 134 0.74 2.07 10.23
CA VAL A 134 2.13 2.07 9.78
C VAL A 134 2.22 1.23 8.52
N ALA A 135 2.86 1.76 7.48
CA ALA A 135 3.13 1.02 6.25
C ALA A 135 4.53 0.40 6.31
N ILE A 136 4.66 -0.85 5.82
CA ILE A 136 5.93 -1.57 5.75
C ILE A 136 6.15 -2.00 4.30
N ASP A 137 7.27 -1.58 3.72
CA ASP A 137 7.68 -2.01 2.37
C ASP A 137 8.45 -3.32 2.46
N ALA A 138 7.85 -4.40 1.96
CA ALA A 138 8.44 -5.73 1.96
C ALA A 138 9.73 -5.86 1.13
N VAL A 139 10.04 -4.90 0.28
CA VAL A 139 11.31 -4.84 -0.46
C VAL A 139 12.44 -4.29 0.41
N VAL A 140 12.12 -3.34 1.30
CA VAL A 140 13.09 -2.66 2.16
C VAL A 140 13.28 -3.45 3.46
N ASP A 141 12.18 -3.76 4.16
CA ASP A 141 12.19 -4.40 5.48
C ASP A 141 11.94 -5.91 5.39
N TRP A 142 12.76 -6.59 4.59
CA TRP A 142 12.60 -8.03 4.36
C TRP A 142 12.70 -8.86 5.65
N ASP A 143 13.60 -8.50 6.57
CA ASP A 143 13.78 -9.21 7.85
C ASP A 143 12.51 -9.18 8.70
N LEU A 144 11.84 -8.03 8.73
CA LEU A 144 10.60 -7.83 9.47
C LEU A 144 9.44 -8.61 8.83
N VAL A 145 9.33 -8.57 7.50
CA VAL A 145 8.32 -9.34 6.75
C VAL A 145 8.51 -10.85 6.92
N SER A 146 9.77 -11.30 6.92
CA SER A 146 10.17 -12.68 7.19
C SER A 146 9.80 -13.10 8.62
N ALA A 147 10.08 -12.26 9.61
CA ALA A 147 9.73 -12.49 11.00
C ALA A 147 8.20 -12.56 11.19
N LEU A 148 7.45 -11.65 10.57
CA LEU A 148 5.98 -11.65 10.57
C LEU A 148 5.39 -12.81 9.76
N LYS A 149 6.18 -13.57 9.00
CA LYS A 149 5.74 -14.68 8.13
C LYS A 149 4.67 -14.28 7.12
N VAL A 150 4.75 -13.05 6.62
CA VAL A 150 3.83 -12.54 5.59
C VAL A 150 4.22 -13.11 4.23
N SER A 151 3.24 -13.63 3.51
CA SER A 151 3.44 -14.28 2.20
C SER A 151 2.61 -13.68 1.08
N ASN A 152 1.46 -13.10 1.41
CA ASN A 152 0.59 -12.41 0.48
C ASN A 152 0.67 -10.90 0.72
N PHE A 153 0.46 -10.14 -0.35
CA PHE A 153 0.46 -8.67 -0.29
C PHE A 153 -0.76 -8.14 -1.05
N PRO A 154 -1.39 -7.04 -0.59
CA PRO A 154 -1.18 -6.42 0.73
C PRO A 154 -1.75 -7.28 1.88
N GLU A 155 -1.14 -7.25 3.06
CA GLU A 155 -1.65 -7.91 4.27
C GLU A 155 -1.72 -6.91 5.43
N LEU A 156 -2.88 -6.83 6.09
CA LEU A 156 -3.12 -5.96 7.23
C LEU A 156 -2.97 -6.76 8.53
N ILE A 157 -2.17 -6.27 9.46
CA ILE A 157 -1.92 -6.92 10.74
C ILE A 157 -2.36 -5.99 11.86
N PHE A 158 -3.37 -6.43 12.60
CA PHE A 158 -3.89 -5.72 13.76
C PHE A 158 -3.11 -6.16 14.99
N THR A 159 -2.47 -5.21 15.64
CA THR A 159 -1.69 -5.44 16.85
C THR A 159 -2.19 -4.59 18.01
N LYS A 160 -1.98 -5.11 19.22
CA LYS A 160 -2.26 -4.40 20.47
C LYS A 160 -1.31 -4.89 21.54
N SER A 161 -0.58 -3.97 22.18
CA SER A 161 0.32 -4.29 23.29
C SER A 161 1.34 -5.38 22.95
N GLY A 162 2.01 -5.27 21.79
CA GLY A 162 3.00 -6.25 21.34
C GLY A 162 2.47 -7.63 20.95
N LYS A 163 1.14 -7.78 20.80
CA LYS A 163 0.51 -9.01 20.33
C LYS A 163 -0.21 -8.78 19.02
N ILE A 164 -0.05 -9.72 18.10
CA ILE A 164 -0.89 -9.81 16.91
C ILE A 164 -2.25 -10.32 17.39
N LEU A 165 -3.33 -9.66 16.97
CA LEU A 165 -4.70 -10.05 17.27
C LEU A 165 -5.36 -10.69 16.05
N TYR A 166 -5.10 -10.10 14.87
CA TYR A 166 -5.77 -10.48 13.64
C TYR A 166 -4.92 -10.13 12.42
N ARG A 167 -5.03 -10.95 11.37
CA ARG A 167 -4.41 -10.74 10.07
C ARG A 167 -5.49 -10.79 8.99
N GLU A 168 -5.63 -9.71 8.24
CA GLU A 168 -6.53 -9.62 7.10
C GLU A 168 -5.71 -9.73 5.81
N LYS A 169 -6.09 -10.70 4.98
CA LYS A 169 -5.40 -11.04 3.73
C LYS A 169 -6.19 -10.61 2.50
N ALA A 170 -7.45 -10.23 2.69
CA ALA A 170 -8.33 -9.75 1.65
C ALA A 170 -8.49 -8.23 1.74
N ILE A 171 -8.68 -7.58 0.60
CA ILE A 171 -9.05 -6.17 0.58
C ILE A 171 -10.50 -6.06 1.07
N ARG A 172 -10.70 -5.25 2.10
CA ARG A 172 -12.01 -5.01 2.73
C ARG A 172 -12.38 -3.54 2.58
N PRO A 173 -13.66 -3.22 2.41
CA PRO A 173 -14.09 -1.83 2.39
C PRO A 173 -13.95 -1.18 3.77
N ALA A 174 -13.81 0.14 3.78
CA ALA A 174 -13.60 0.96 4.97
C ALA A 174 -14.66 0.74 6.06
N ASP A 175 -15.92 0.50 5.68
CA ASP A 175 -17.02 0.20 6.60
C ASP A 175 -16.85 -1.12 7.36
N GLU A 176 -16.20 -2.10 6.73
CA GLU A 176 -15.90 -3.38 7.36
C GLU A 176 -14.65 -3.28 8.21
N LEU A 177 -13.60 -2.63 7.68
CA LEU A 177 -12.34 -2.38 8.42
C LEU A 177 -12.58 -1.59 9.70
N SER A 178 -13.37 -0.52 9.64
CA SER A 178 -13.70 0.30 10.81
C SER A 178 -14.46 -0.50 11.88
N LYS A 179 -15.34 -1.44 11.50
CA LYS A 179 -16.01 -2.34 12.46
C LYS A 179 -15.06 -3.36 13.08
N ILE A 180 -14.09 -3.87 12.31
CA ILE A 180 -13.03 -4.76 12.82
C ILE A 180 -12.16 -4.02 13.83
N MET A 181 -11.70 -2.81 13.49
CA MET A 181 -10.96 -1.92 14.39
C MET A 181 -11.78 -1.60 15.65
N ALA A 182 -13.06 -1.27 15.49
CA ALA A 182 -14.00 -1.00 16.58
C ALA A 182 -14.06 -2.16 17.59
N TYR A 183 -14.12 -3.39 17.06
CA TYR A 183 -14.17 -4.62 17.85
C TYR A 183 -12.88 -4.84 18.66
N PHE A 184 -11.70 -4.81 18.01
CA PHE A 184 -10.43 -5.12 18.68
C PHE A 184 -9.93 -4.03 19.64
N TYR A 185 -10.17 -2.77 19.32
CA TYR A 185 -9.57 -1.66 20.06
C TYR A 185 -10.51 -1.02 21.08
N TYR A 186 -11.80 -0.92 20.76
CA TYR A 186 -12.77 -0.18 21.57
C TYR A 186 -13.87 -1.09 22.16
N GLY A 187 -13.81 -2.41 21.93
CA GLY A 187 -14.74 -3.37 22.51
C GLY A 187 -16.15 -3.33 21.91
N ALA A 188 -16.28 -2.92 20.65
CA ALA A 188 -17.56 -2.93 19.94
C ALA A 188 -18.10 -4.37 19.74
N ALA A 189 -19.34 -4.49 19.28
CA ALA A 189 -19.93 -5.79 18.96
C ALA A 189 -19.20 -6.45 17.77
N LYS A 190 -19.03 -7.78 17.85
CA LYS A 190 -18.40 -8.57 16.78
C LYS A 190 -19.21 -8.44 15.48
N PRO A 191 -18.58 -8.09 14.34
CA PRO A 191 -19.29 -7.96 13.08
C PRO A 191 -19.84 -9.31 12.58
N PRO A 192 -21.03 -9.35 11.95
CA PRO A 192 -21.65 -10.61 11.51
C PRO A 192 -20.90 -11.28 10.35
N PHE A 193 -20.20 -10.51 9.52
CA PHE A 193 -19.33 -11.02 8.45
C PHE A 193 -18.01 -11.58 8.98
N PHE A 194 -17.70 -11.31 10.25
CA PHE A 194 -16.47 -11.71 10.92
C PHE A 194 -16.67 -13.07 11.61
N ASN A 195 -16.95 -14.13 10.83
CA ASN A 195 -17.13 -15.49 11.35
C ASN A 195 -15.82 -16.29 11.23
N ASN A 196 -15.17 -16.51 12.38
CA ASN A 196 -14.09 -17.47 12.62
C ASN A 196 -12.94 -17.52 11.59
N MET A 197 -12.28 -16.40 11.33
CA MET A 197 -10.86 -16.48 10.97
C MET A 197 -10.04 -16.47 12.26
N GLU A 198 -9.14 -17.43 12.38
CA GLU A 198 -8.35 -17.75 13.57
C GLU A 198 -7.84 -16.48 14.26
N ASN A 199 -8.29 -16.25 15.50
CA ASN A 199 -7.65 -15.31 16.40
C ASN A 199 -6.25 -15.88 16.66
N PHE A 200 -5.25 -15.36 15.96
CA PHE A 200 -3.86 -15.67 16.25
C PHE A 200 -3.45 -14.78 17.41
N ASP A 201 -3.53 -15.28 18.64
CA ASP A 201 -2.80 -14.70 19.77
C ASP A 201 -1.29 -15.03 19.61
N GLU A 202 -0.68 -14.56 18.54
CA GLU A 202 0.76 -14.71 18.26
C GLU A 202 1.48 -13.47 18.82
N ALA A 203 2.57 -13.67 19.57
CA ALA A 203 3.42 -12.56 19.98
C ALA A 203 4.03 -11.90 18.73
N VAL A 204 4.05 -10.56 18.70
CA VAL A 204 4.76 -9.85 17.62
C VAL A 204 6.24 -10.22 17.73
N PRO A 205 6.88 -10.72 16.67
CA PRO A 205 8.27 -11.10 16.72
C PRO A 205 9.17 -9.86 16.87
N SER A 206 10.19 -9.96 17.73
CA SER A 206 11.31 -8.99 17.75
C SER A 206 12.13 -9.20 16.48
N ALA A 207 12.32 -8.16 15.68
CA ALA A 207 13.26 -8.23 14.56
C ALA A 207 14.68 -8.08 15.12
N PRO A 208 15.65 -8.93 14.76
CA PRO A 208 17.03 -8.74 15.16
C PRO A 208 17.58 -7.49 14.46
N ILE A 209 17.97 -6.49 15.26
CA ILE A 209 18.62 -5.28 14.77
C ILE A 209 20.01 -5.67 14.25
N SER A 210 20.21 -5.64 12.94
CA SER A 210 21.55 -5.70 12.36
C SER A 210 22.27 -4.38 12.66
N ILE A 211 23.08 -4.39 13.72
CA ILE A 211 23.98 -3.28 14.05
C ILE A 211 25.16 -3.36 13.07
N GLU A 212 25.08 -2.68 11.93
CA GLU A 212 26.30 -2.38 11.20
C GLU A 212 27.11 -1.35 11.99
N SER A 213 28.34 -1.74 12.31
CA SER A 213 29.33 -1.02 13.11
C SER A 213 30.15 -0.05 12.26
#